data_AF-A0A9W8C6Y5-F1
#
_entry.id   AF-A0A9W8C6Y5-F1
#
_cell.length_a   1.000
_cell.length_b   1.000
_cell.length_c   1.000
_cell.angle_alpha   90.00
_cell.angle_beta   90.00
_cell.angle_gamma   90.00
#
_symmetry.space_group_name_H-M   'P 1'
#
loop_
_entity.id
_entity.type
_entity.pdbx_description
1 polymer ?
#
loop_
_entity_poly.entity_id
_entity_poly.type
_entity_poly.pdbx_seq_one_letter_code
_entity_poly.pdbx_strand_id
1 'polypeptide(L)'
;MTDREQVNQYEYEQRNSPTTSNTQTRDKPTYADGYTRIPPNSSRHSELQRTVQKEEEALRKWKEENHPGPIHLAPVRLGGAVSLEEVRQKQQQEARQVKLKKRLQKEEIDRKNRQAEEEENQQMKDKQRDKANKLEMKRKQEEQRRQDLYQHDQQMKNREFLQKVETSNRTVPMAASNSIPASSWAKCQEYRESKRQDENAALLEKKEEQRRKAEILEEKLKQEEEDRKRQIDTDHRRVNLAFLNRLEASTSGRMSEPMANTPVSSNICEDDEEIEDPASSPVPNPLQGYTEEEGCVQMWAVMKLQCNFPYYERDMLEDILRQCNGDYQQAYELLNV
;
A
#
# COMPACT_ATOMS: atom_id res chain seq x y z
N MET A 1 -51.73 55.28 -61.68
CA MET A 1 -52.09 53.87 -61.45
C MET A 1 -51.48 53.45 -60.12
N THR A 2 -52.15 53.09 -59.04
CA THR A 2 -53.54 53.23 -58.57
C THR A 2 -53.38 53.04 -57.06
N ASP A 3 -53.91 53.96 -56.26
CA ASP A 3 -53.89 53.89 -54.79
C ASP A 3 -54.66 52.65 -54.28
N ARG A 4 -54.25 52.13 -53.12
CA ARG A 4 -55.20 51.42 -52.25
C ARG A 4 -54.82 51.55 -50.77
N GLU A 5 -55.55 52.45 -50.14
CA GLU A 5 -55.71 52.62 -48.71
C GLU A 5 -56.21 51.33 -48.04
N GLN A 6 -55.68 51.00 -46.86
CA GLN A 6 -56.42 50.23 -45.87
C GLN A 6 -56.44 51.02 -44.56
N VAL A 7 -57.54 51.77 -44.44
CA VAL A 7 -58.11 52.26 -43.19
C VAL A 7 -58.65 51.05 -42.44
N ASN A 8 -58.28 50.88 -41.16
CA ASN A 8 -59.00 50.01 -40.24
C ASN A 8 -59.50 50.86 -39.07
N GLN A 9 -60.72 51.36 -39.25
CA GLN A 9 -61.62 51.83 -38.21
C GLN A 9 -62.31 50.61 -37.60
N TYR A 10 -62.18 50.43 -36.29
CA TYR A 10 -63.21 49.82 -35.44
C TYR A 10 -63.13 50.61 -34.12
N GLU A 11 -63.72 51.80 -34.08
CA GLU A 11 -65.14 52.06 -33.84
C GLU A 11 -65.43 52.12 -32.33
N TYR A 12 -65.76 53.34 -31.93
CA TYR A 12 -66.22 53.75 -30.63
C TYR A 12 -67.64 53.23 -30.41
N GLU A 13 -67.91 52.62 -29.25
CA GLU A 13 -69.26 52.56 -28.70
C GLU A 13 -69.25 53.19 -27.30
N GLN A 14 -69.49 54.50 -27.27
CA GLN A 14 -70.15 55.14 -26.13
C GLN A 14 -71.61 55.38 -26.52
N ARG A 15 -72.54 54.67 -25.88
CA ARG A 15 -73.70 55.23 -25.18
C ARG A 15 -74.69 54.11 -24.85
N ASN A 16 -74.87 53.87 -23.56
CA ASN A 16 -76.19 53.78 -22.95
C ASN A 16 -76.03 54.08 -21.47
N SER A 17 -76.25 55.34 -21.10
CA SER A 17 -76.60 55.68 -19.72
C SER A 17 -78.01 55.19 -19.46
N PRO A 18 -78.28 54.66 -18.26
CA PRO A 18 -79.43 55.13 -17.53
C PRO A 18 -78.94 55.92 -16.32
N THR A 19 -79.44 57.14 -16.26
CA THR A 19 -79.60 57.95 -15.07
C THR A 19 -80.14 57.10 -13.92
N THR A 20 -79.34 56.91 -12.88
CA THR A 20 -79.81 56.89 -11.49
C THR A 20 -78.70 57.42 -10.60
N SER A 21 -78.91 58.63 -10.08
CA SER A 21 -78.53 59.06 -8.73
C SER A 21 -77.69 58.07 -7.90
N ASN A 22 -76.42 58.38 -7.62
CA ASN A 22 -75.96 58.71 -6.27
C ASN A 22 -74.44 58.91 -6.26
N THR A 23 -74.02 60.15 -6.04
CA THR A 23 -72.72 60.47 -5.45
C THR A 23 -72.59 59.81 -4.06
N GLN A 24 -71.37 59.39 -3.70
CA GLN A 24 -70.91 59.06 -2.33
C GLN A 24 -71.21 57.69 -1.70
N THR A 25 -70.78 56.56 -2.28
CA THR A 25 -70.70 55.28 -1.50
C THR A 25 -69.63 54.27 -1.96
N ARG A 26 -68.54 54.64 -2.63
CA ARG A 26 -67.57 53.64 -3.15
C ARG A 26 -66.40 53.24 -2.23
N ASP A 27 -66.18 53.93 -1.11
CA ASP A 27 -65.10 53.63 -0.15
C ASP A 27 -65.60 53.20 1.24
N LYS A 28 -66.90 52.88 1.38
CA LYS A 28 -67.45 52.48 2.68
C LYS A 28 -67.30 50.96 2.86
N PRO A 29 -66.78 50.49 4.02
CA PRO A 29 -66.73 49.06 4.31
C PRO A 29 -68.14 48.45 4.26
N THR A 30 -68.30 47.36 3.50
CA THR A 30 -69.57 46.61 3.42
C THR A 30 -69.57 45.54 4.48
N TYR A 31 -70.53 45.56 5.41
CA TYR A 31 -70.66 44.56 6.47
C TYR A 31 -71.51 43.38 5.98
N ALA A 32 -70.98 42.15 6.07
CA ALA A 32 -71.68 40.92 5.76
C ALA A 32 -71.53 39.97 6.96
N ASP A 33 -72.66 39.48 7.47
CA ASP A 33 -72.86 38.74 8.74
C ASP A 33 -71.61 37.97 9.25
N GLY A 34 -70.80 38.64 10.08
CA GLY A 34 -69.56 38.12 10.69
C GLY A 34 -68.23 38.73 10.23
N TYR A 35 -68.17 39.48 9.12
CA TYR A 35 -66.94 40.15 8.65
C TYR A 35 -67.19 41.46 7.87
N THR A 36 -66.16 42.31 7.82
CA THR A 36 -66.19 43.60 7.11
C THR A 36 -65.41 43.52 5.81
N ARG A 37 -66.08 43.74 4.67
CA ARG A 37 -65.44 43.78 3.34
C ARG A 37 -65.06 45.22 2.99
N ILE A 38 -63.77 45.52 3.05
CA ILE A 38 -63.21 46.83 2.69
C ILE A 38 -62.87 46.82 1.19
N PRO A 39 -63.45 47.73 0.37
CA PRO A 39 -63.14 47.80 -1.05
C PRO A 39 -61.71 48.35 -1.30
N PRO A 40 -61.03 47.92 -2.38
CA PRO A 40 -59.71 48.44 -2.73
C PRO A 40 -59.72 49.97 -2.93
N ASN A 41 -58.81 50.68 -2.27
CA ASN A 41 -58.67 52.12 -2.42
C ASN A 41 -58.04 52.46 -3.79
N SER A 42 -58.90 52.82 -4.74
CA SER A 42 -58.49 53.14 -6.12
C SER A 42 -57.57 54.36 -6.22
N SER A 43 -57.69 55.34 -5.32
CA SER A 43 -56.80 56.51 -5.27
C SER A 43 -55.39 56.10 -4.87
N ARG A 44 -55.27 55.32 -3.79
CA ARG A 44 -53.98 54.79 -3.31
C ARG A 44 -53.34 53.87 -4.35
N HIS A 45 -54.13 53.07 -5.06
CA HIS A 45 -53.64 52.22 -6.14
C HIS A 45 -53.12 53.05 -7.33
N SER A 46 -53.82 54.12 -7.71
CA SER A 46 -53.40 55.03 -8.78
C SER A 46 -52.13 55.79 -8.43
N GLU A 47 -52.02 56.27 -7.17
CA GLU A 47 -50.80 56.88 -6.65
C GLU A 47 -49.62 55.90 -6.69
N LEU A 48 -49.83 54.66 -6.23
CA LEU A 48 -48.81 53.61 -6.28
C LEU A 48 -48.37 53.32 -7.71
N GLN A 49 -49.32 53.27 -8.66
CA GLN A 49 -48.99 53.05 -10.07
C GLN A 49 -48.14 54.18 -10.64
N ARG A 50 -48.44 55.44 -10.28
CA ARG A 50 -47.62 56.60 -10.68
C ARG A 50 -46.23 56.57 -10.06
N THR A 51 -46.10 56.19 -8.78
CA THR A 51 -44.78 56.09 -8.13
C THR A 51 -43.96 54.97 -8.75
N VAL A 52 -44.57 53.81 -9.03
CA VAL A 52 -43.91 52.69 -9.71
C VAL A 52 -43.38 53.12 -11.08
N GLN A 53 -44.20 53.79 -11.90
CA GLN A 53 -43.77 54.28 -13.22
C GLN A 53 -42.61 55.27 -13.10
N LYS A 54 -42.70 56.21 -12.15
CA LYS A 54 -41.65 57.21 -11.93
C LYS A 54 -40.33 56.56 -11.47
N GLU A 55 -40.40 55.56 -10.60
CA GLU A 55 -39.23 54.80 -10.12
C GLU A 55 -38.60 53.96 -11.24
N GLU A 56 -39.42 53.34 -12.09
CA GLU A 56 -38.95 52.58 -13.26
C GLU A 56 -38.18 53.48 -14.24
N GLU A 57 -38.71 54.67 -14.53
CA GLU A 57 -38.01 55.65 -15.38
C GLU A 57 -36.71 56.14 -14.75
N ALA A 58 -36.68 56.38 -13.44
CA ALA A 58 -35.48 56.77 -12.72
C ALA A 58 -34.42 55.67 -12.75
N LEU A 59 -34.81 54.40 -12.58
CA LEU A 59 -33.91 53.25 -12.69
C LEU A 59 -33.35 53.13 -14.12
N ARG A 60 -34.18 53.36 -15.14
CA ARG A 60 -33.73 53.31 -16.53
C ARG A 60 -32.68 54.37 -16.82
N LYS A 61 -32.91 55.61 -16.39
CA LYS A 61 -31.92 56.70 -16.49
C LYS A 61 -30.65 56.40 -15.73
N TRP A 62 -30.75 55.88 -14.50
CA TRP A 62 -29.57 55.49 -13.73
C TRP A 62 -28.75 54.40 -14.44
N LYS A 63 -29.41 53.40 -15.03
CA LYS A 63 -28.73 52.37 -15.82
C LYS A 63 -28.06 52.95 -17.07
N GLU A 64 -28.69 53.89 -17.75
CA GLU A 64 -28.12 54.58 -18.91
C GLU A 64 -26.91 55.45 -18.51
N GLU A 65 -27.02 56.20 -17.40
CA GLU A 65 -25.96 57.04 -16.84
C GLU A 65 -24.77 56.22 -16.29
N ASN A 66 -25.04 55.06 -15.70
CA ASN A 66 -24.03 54.16 -15.12
C ASN A 66 -23.67 53.00 -16.05
N HIS A 67 -24.11 53.04 -17.31
CA HIS A 67 -23.72 52.03 -18.28
C HIS A 67 -22.22 52.25 -18.59
N PRO A 68 -21.31 51.33 -18.24
CA PRO A 68 -19.92 51.44 -18.66
C PRO A 68 -19.88 51.45 -20.20
N GLY A 69 -19.24 52.45 -20.79
CA GLY A 69 -19.20 52.60 -22.24
C GLY A 69 -18.63 51.36 -22.94
N PRO A 70 -18.92 51.16 -24.24
CA PRO A 70 -18.36 50.05 -25.01
C PRO A 70 -16.83 50.00 -24.90
N ILE A 71 -16.31 48.92 -24.33
CA ILE A 71 -14.88 48.72 -24.18
C ILE A 71 -14.31 48.35 -25.56
N HIS A 72 -13.70 49.32 -26.24
CA HIS A 72 -13.05 49.14 -27.55
C HIS A 72 -11.58 48.71 -27.45
N LEU A 73 -11.19 48.04 -26.37
CA LEU A 73 -9.85 47.46 -26.28
C LEU A 73 -9.81 46.20 -27.15
N ALA A 74 -8.83 46.12 -28.05
CA ALA A 74 -8.51 44.87 -28.73
C ALA A 74 -8.22 43.82 -27.65
N PRO A 75 -8.85 42.62 -27.71
CA PRO A 75 -8.62 41.60 -26.69
C PRO A 75 -7.12 41.30 -26.58
N VAL A 76 -6.52 41.70 -25.46
CA VAL A 76 -5.16 41.29 -25.12
C VAL A 76 -5.25 39.79 -24.87
N ARG A 77 -4.50 38.98 -25.65
CA ARG A 77 -4.43 37.53 -25.43
C ARG A 77 -3.76 37.28 -24.08
N LEU A 78 -4.56 37.21 -23.02
CA LEU A 78 -4.14 36.66 -21.74
C LEU A 78 -4.14 35.13 -21.88
N GLY A 79 -2.96 34.56 -22.09
CA GLY A 79 -2.76 33.13 -22.25
C GLY A 79 -1.57 32.83 -23.16
N GLY A 80 -0.74 31.86 -22.76
CA GLY A 80 0.59 31.59 -23.32
C GLY A 80 0.66 31.54 -24.86
N ALA A 81 1.85 31.82 -25.39
CA ALA A 81 2.15 31.98 -26.81
C ALA A 81 1.87 30.75 -27.72
N VAL A 82 1.38 29.66 -27.13
CA VAL A 82 1.24 28.35 -27.76
C VAL A 82 -0.22 28.14 -28.18
N SER A 83 -0.41 27.69 -29.42
CA SER A 83 -1.75 27.36 -29.91
C SER A 83 -2.33 26.18 -29.11
N LEU A 84 -3.66 26.16 -28.90
CA LEU A 84 -4.36 25.05 -28.24
C LEU A 84 -4.05 23.70 -28.91
N GLU A 85 -3.91 23.71 -30.24
CA GLU A 85 -3.60 22.51 -31.02
C GLU A 85 -2.20 21.97 -30.72
N GLU A 86 -1.23 22.87 -30.56
CA GLU A 86 0.15 22.52 -30.25
C GLU A 86 0.27 21.95 -28.82
N VAL A 87 -0.46 22.53 -27.86
CA VAL A 87 -0.57 21.99 -26.50
C VAL A 87 -1.18 20.60 -26.52
N ARG A 88 -2.26 20.39 -27.29
CA ARG A 88 -2.94 19.09 -27.41
C ARG A 88 -2.04 18.04 -28.06
N GLN A 89 -1.31 18.43 -29.10
CA GLN A 89 -0.37 17.56 -29.79
C GLN A 89 0.79 17.16 -28.84
N LYS A 90 1.35 18.13 -28.11
CA LYS A 90 2.42 17.90 -27.15
C LYS A 90 1.97 16.96 -26.03
N GLN A 91 0.79 17.19 -25.46
CA GLN A 91 0.20 16.30 -24.45
C GLN A 91 0.04 14.86 -24.99
N GLN A 92 -0.40 14.70 -26.24
CA GLN A 92 -0.52 13.38 -26.87
C GLN A 92 0.84 12.71 -27.09
N GLN A 93 1.87 13.48 -27.45
CA GLN A 93 3.24 12.96 -27.61
C GLN A 93 3.84 12.55 -26.26
N GLU A 94 3.71 13.39 -25.23
CA GLU A 94 4.20 13.10 -23.88
C GLU A 94 3.53 11.86 -23.31
N ALA A 95 2.21 11.72 -23.45
CA ALA A 95 1.49 10.52 -23.01
C ALA A 95 2.02 9.24 -23.70
N ARG A 96 2.35 9.31 -25.00
CA ARG A 96 2.96 8.19 -25.73
C ARG A 96 4.36 7.86 -25.21
N GLN A 97 5.20 8.87 -24.99
CA GLN A 97 6.56 8.69 -24.50
C GLN A 97 6.60 8.13 -23.08
N VAL A 98 5.76 8.65 -22.18
CA VAL A 98 5.63 8.16 -20.80
C VAL A 98 5.18 6.71 -20.80
N LYS A 99 4.20 6.34 -21.64
CA LYS A 99 3.75 4.95 -21.77
C LYS A 99 4.87 4.02 -22.25
N LEU A 100 5.71 4.47 -23.18
CA LEU A 100 6.86 3.70 -23.66
C LEU A 100 7.92 3.53 -22.58
N LYS A 101 8.33 4.62 -21.90
CA LYS A 101 9.31 4.59 -20.81
C LYS A 101 8.88 3.65 -19.69
N LYS A 102 7.60 3.69 -19.29
CA LYS A 102 7.04 2.80 -18.26
C LYS A 102 7.12 1.32 -18.68
N ARG A 103 6.90 1.01 -19.97
CA ARG A 103 7.05 -0.36 -20.48
C ARG A 103 8.50 -0.84 -20.41
N LEU A 104 9.44 -0.01 -20.86
CA LEU A 104 10.87 -0.33 -20.80
C LEU A 104 11.37 -0.53 -19.37
N GLN A 105 10.98 0.36 -18.45
CA GLN A 105 11.33 0.21 -17.03
C GLN A 105 10.75 -1.07 -16.44
N LYS A 106 9.50 -1.42 -16.77
CA LYS A 106 8.90 -2.67 -16.31
C LYS A 106 9.65 -3.89 -16.85
N GLU A 107 9.95 -3.90 -18.14
CA GLU A 107 10.69 -5.01 -18.75
C GLU A 107 12.09 -5.18 -18.16
N GLU A 108 12.77 -4.08 -17.82
CA GLU A 108 14.08 -4.11 -17.17
C GLU A 108 14.00 -4.67 -15.75
N ILE A 109 12.98 -4.30 -14.98
CA ILE A 109 12.74 -4.86 -13.65
C ILE A 109 12.40 -6.35 -13.75
N ASP A 110 11.49 -6.73 -14.65
CA ASP A 110 11.10 -8.14 -14.85
C ASP A 110 12.31 -8.99 -15.30
N ARG A 111 13.19 -8.43 -16.13
CA ARG A 111 14.43 -9.08 -16.56
C ARG A 111 15.40 -9.31 -15.40
N LYS A 112 15.63 -8.29 -14.57
CA LYS A 112 16.49 -8.41 -13.38
C LYS A 112 15.93 -9.40 -12.36
N ASN A 113 14.63 -9.37 -12.11
CA ASN A 113 13.98 -10.30 -11.20
C ASN A 113 14.14 -11.76 -11.67
N ARG A 114 13.98 -12.01 -12.98
CA ARG A 114 14.20 -13.34 -13.55
C ARG A 114 15.64 -13.82 -13.38
N GLN A 115 16.61 -12.93 -13.61
CA GLN A 115 18.03 -13.25 -13.42
C GLN A 115 18.34 -13.59 -11.96
N ALA A 116 17.83 -12.81 -11.02
CA ALA A 116 18.00 -13.07 -9.59
C ALA A 116 17.38 -14.41 -9.17
N GLU A 117 16.18 -14.73 -9.67
CA GLU A 117 15.52 -16.02 -9.41
C GLU A 117 16.32 -17.20 -9.98
N GLU A 118 16.86 -17.06 -11.20
CA GLU A 118 17.72 -18.08 -11.82
C GLU A 118 19.02 -18.30 -11.03
N GLU A 119 19.66 -17.21 -10.56
CA GLU A 119 20.85 -17.27 -9.72
C GLU A 119 20.57 -17.94 -8.37
N GLU A 120 19.47 -17.59 -7.70
CA GLU A 120 19.06 -18.25 -6.45
C GLU A 120 18.78 -19.75 -6.68
N ASN A 121 18.10 -20.09 -7.77
CA ASN A 121 17.84 -21.48 -8.13
C ASN A 121 19.15 -22.26 -8.34
N GLN A 122 20.14 -21.63 -8.98
CA GLN A 122 21.45 -22.22 -9.18
C GLN A 122 22.20 -22.39 -7.85
N GLN A 123 22.19 -21.38 -6.97
CA GLN A 123 22.77 -21.50 -5.63
C GLN A 123 22.12 -22.62 -4.82
N MET A 124 20.80 -22.80 -4.92
CA MET A 124 20.09 -23.86 -4.23
C MET A 124 20.47 -25.25 -4.76
N LYS A 125 20.66 -25.39 -6.07
CA LYS A 125 21.19 -26.62 -6.69
C LYS A 125 22.61 -26.91 -6.23
N ASP A 126 23.48 -25.91 -6.19
CA ASP A 126 24.89 -26.08 -5.79
C ASP A 126 24.99 -26.44 -4.30
N LYS A 127 24.20 -25.79 -3.45
CA LYS A 127 24.05 -26.19 -2.04
C LYS A 127 23.61 -27.65 -1.89
N GLN A 128 22.71 -28.15 -2.75
CA GLN A 128 22.31 -29.56 -2.73
C GLN A 128 23.43 -30.48 -3.20
N ARG A 129 24.16 -30.12 -4.26
CA ARG A 129 25.33 -30.87 -4.75
C ARG A 129 26.41 -30.96 -3.67
N ASP A 130 26.71 -29.87 -2.99
CA ASP A 130 27.69 -29.84 -1.91
C ASP A 130 27.26 -30.72 -0.72
N LYS A 131 25.98 -30.68 -0.35
CA LYS A 131 25.43 -31.59 0.66
C LYS A 131 25.58 -33.05 0.25
N ALA A 132 25.29 -33.40 -1.01
CA ALA A 132 25.44 -34.74 -1.54
C ALA A 132 26.92 -35.19 -1.55
N ASN A 133 27.82 -34.34 -2.02
CA ASN A 133 29.27 -34.60 -2.03
C ASN A 133 29.81 -34.81 -0.61
N LYS A 134 29.41 -33.95 0.34
CA LYS A 134 29.83 -34.06 1.74
C LYS A 134 29.33 -35.37 2.37
N LEU A 135 28.12 -35.79 2.04
CA LEU A 135 27.57 -37.06 2.50
C LEU A 135 28.33 -38.25 1.88
N GLU A 136 28.61 -38.21 0.57
CA GLU A 136 29.36 -39.25 -0.13
C GLU A 136 30.78 -39.39 0.43
N MET A 137 31.46 -38.28 0.69
CA MET A 137 32.80 -38.29 1.29
C MET A 137 32.80 -38.92 2.68
N LYS A 138 31.78 -38.65 3.51
CA LYS A 138 31.62 -39.32 4.81
C LYS A 138 31.39 -40.82 4.64
N ARG A 139 30.53 -41.23 3.69
CA ARG A 139 30.28 -42.65 3.40
C ARG A 139 31.56 -43.37 2.95
N LYS A 140 32.35 -42.75 2.08
CA LYS A 140 33.65 -43.29 1.63
C LYS A 140 34.61 -43.47 2.81
N GLN A 141 34.71 -42.49 3.70
CA GLN A 141 35.56 -42.61 4.90
C GLN A 141 35.12 -43.75 5.83
N GLU A 142 33.81 -43.89 6.06
CA GLU A 142 33.29 -44.97 6.90
C GLU A 142 33.53 -46.34 6.26
N GLU A 143 33.32 -46.46 4.96
CA GLU A 143 33.57 -47.69 4.22
C GLU A 143 35.04 -48.08 4.20
N GLN A 144 35.95 -47.10 4.09
CA GLN A 144 37.39 -47.32 4.28
C GLN A 144 37.70 -47.86 5.67
N ARG A 145 37.20 -47.22 6.74
CA ARG A 145 37.39 -47.74 8.11
C ARG A 145 36.85 -49.16 8.28
N ARG A 146 35.68 -49.44 7.69
CA ARG A 146 35.08 -50.78 7.71
C ARG A 146 35.97 -51.79 6.98
N GLN A 147 36.55 -51.40 5.85
CA GLN A 147 37.47 -52.23 5.08
C GLN A 147 38.76 -52.48 5.87
N ASP A 148 39.33 -51.47 6.51
CA ASP A 148 40.55 -51.60 7.32
C ASP A 148 40.33 -52.54 8.52
N LEU A 149 39.22 -52.38 9.23
CA LEU A 149 38.84 -53.26 10.34
C LEU A 149 38.65 -54.70 9.86
N TYR A 150 38.00 -54.89 8.71
CA TYR A 150 37.82 -56.21 8.11
C TYR A 150 39.17 -56.85 7.72
N GLN A 151 40.06 -56.08 7.11
CA GLN A 151 41.41 -56.56 6.78
C GLN A 151 42.19 -56.94 8.03
N HIS A 152 42.12 -56.12 9.08
CA HIS A 152 42.77 -56.40 10.36
C HIS A 152 42.21 -57.68 11.02
N ASP A 153 40.88 -57.83 11.08
CA ASP A 153 40.22 -59.04 11.61
C ASP A 153 40.59 -60.30 10.81
N GLN A 154 40.64 -60.20 9.48
CA GLN A 154 41.11 -61.29 8.62
C GLN A 154 42.56 -61.68 8.92
N GLN A 155 43.45 -60.69 9.10
CA GLN A 155 44.84 -60.96 9.48
C GLN A 155 44.93 -61.62 10.86
N MET A 156 44.14 -61.17 11.83
CA MET A 156 44.08 -61.77 13.17
C MET A 156 43.62 -63.22 13.12
N LYS A 157 42.52 -63.50 12.40
CA LYS A 157 42.01 -64.87 12.22
C LYS A 157 43.01 -65.78 11.51
N ASN A 158 43.69 -65.28 10.49
CA ASN A 158 44.75 -66.03 9.82
C ASN A 158 45.91 -66.34 10.78
N ARG A 159 46.32 -65.37 11.62
CA ARG A 159 47.34 -65.60 12.66
C ARG A 159 46.88 -66.61 13.71
N GLU A 160 45.66 -66.50 14.22
CA GLU A 160 45.09 -67.44 15.18
C GLU A 160 44.99 -68.86 14.60
N PHE A 161 44.58 -68.98 13.33
CA PHE A 161 44.55 -70.25 12.63
C PHE A 161 45.94 -70.88 12.53
N LEU A 162 46.95 -70.12 12.09
CA LEU A 162 48.33 -70.59 12.02
C LEU A 162 48.86 -71.00 13.40
N GLN A 163 48.62 -70.18 14.43
CA GLN A 163 48.99 -70.50 15.81
C GLN A 163 48.32 -71.78 16.31
N LYS A 164 47.04 -72.01 15.97
CA LYS A 164 46.30 -73.22 16.30
C LYS A 164 46.86 -74.45 15.57
N VAL A 165 47.26 -74.32 14.30
CA VAL A 165 47.91 -75.39 13.55
C VAL A 165 49.27 -75.73 14.17
N GLU A 166 50.07 -74.72 14.51
CA GLU A 166 51.37 -74.89 15.18
C GLU A 166 51.24 -75.54 16.56
N THR A 167 50.27 -75.14 17.37
CA THR A 167 49.99 -75.78 18.68
C THR A 167 49.39 -77.17 18.54
N SER A 168 48.54 -77.41 17.54
CA SER A 168 47.98 -78.75 17.28
C SER A 168 49.03 -79.72 16.75
N ASN A 169 50.03 -79.24 16.01
CA ASN A 169 51.20 -80.02 15.61
C ASN A 169 52.16 -80.30 16.78
N ARG A 170 52.05 -79.54 17.88
CA ARG A 170 52.85 -79.71 19.11
C ARG A 170 52.14 -80.55 20.19
N THR A 171 50.83 -80.75 20.08
CA THR A 171 50.02 -81.44 21.11
C THR A 171 49.02 -82.40 20.46
N VAL A 172 49.18 -83.70 20.74
CA VAL A 172 48.30 -84.79 20.26
C VAL A 172 46.89 -84.60 20.84
N PRO A 173 45.80 -84.61 20.05
CA PRO A 173 44.48 -84.29 20.57
C PRO A 173 43.87 -85.49 21.31
N MET A 174 43.59 -85.32 22.60
CA MET A 174 42.67 -86.18 23.36
C MET A 174 41.24 -85.70 23.09
N ALA A 175 40.40 -86.60 22.58
CA ALA A 175 39.03 -86.31 22.18
C ALA A 175 38.18 -85.88 23.39
N ALA A 176 37.75 -84.62 23.41
CA ALA A 176 36.76 -84.11 24.35
C ALA A 176 35.40 -84.02 23.66
N SER A 177 34.41 -84.67 24.26
CA SER A 177 33.04 -84.82 23.79
C SER A 177 32.34 -83.48 23.50
N ASN A 178 31.98 -83.26 22.25
CA ASN A 178 31.19 -82.11 21.80
C ASN A 178 29.69 -82.37 22.03
N SER A 179 29.16 -81.90 23.16
CA SER A 179 27.72 -81.66 23.34
C SER A 179 27.54 -80.19 23.70
N ILE A 180 27.28 -79.36 22.68
CA ILE A 180 27.01 -77.93 22.87
C ILE A 180 25.51 -77.79 23.17
N PRO A 181 25.09 -77.21 24.32
CA PRO A 181 23.69 -77.06 24.65
C PRO A 181 22.99 -76.08 23.70
N ALA A 182 21.90 -76.50 23.05
CA ALA A 182 21.07 -75.70 22.14
C ALA A 182 20.53 -74.39 22.78
N SER A 183 20.58 -74.26 24.10
CA SER A 183 20.13 -73.10 24.88
C SER A 183 20.95 -71.82 24.63
N SER A 184 22.24 -71.90 24.30
CA SER A 184 23.06 -70.69 24.09
C SER A 184 22.78 -70.01 22.74
N TRP A 185 22.40 -70.79 21.72
CA TRP A 185 22.02 -70.27 20.40
C TRP A 185 20.65 -69.59 20.42
N ALA A 186 19.69 -70.15 21.16
CA ALA A 186 18.36 -69.54 21.35
C ALA A 186 18.47 -68.15 22.01
N LYS A 187 19.23 -68.03 23.11
CA LYS A 187 19.47 -66.73 23.79
C LYS A 187 20.20 -65.72 22.89
N CYS A 188 21.11 -66.19 22.03
CA CYS A 188 21.80 -65.32 21.08
C CYS A 188 20.86 -64.81 19.97
N GLN A 189 19.89 -65.62 19.54
CA GLN A 189 18.87 -65.20 18.58
C GLN A 189 17.90 -64.18 19.19
N GLU A 190 17.40 -64.43 20.40
CA GLU A 190 16.55 -63.49 21.14
C GLU A 190 17.24 -62.14 21.34
N TYR A 191 18.52 -62.13 21.68
CA TYR A 191 19.32 -60.91 21.78
C TYR A 191 19.43 -60.16 20.44
N ARG A 192 19.65 -60.87 19.33
CA ARG A 192 19.69 -60.28 17.98
C ARG A 192 18.32 -59.78 17.53
N GLU A 193 17.24 -60.41 17.97
CA GLU A 193 15.87 -60.01 17.70
C GLU A 193 15.48 -58.77 18.50
N SER A 194 15.78 -58.74 19.80
CA SER A 194 15.61 -57.55 20.64
C SER A 194 16.35 -56.36 20.06
N LYS A 195 17.62 -56.54 19.66
CA LYS A 195 18.40 -55.46 19.05
C LYS A 195 17.79 -54.97 17.73
N ARG A 196 17.27 -55.86 16.88
CA ARG A 196 16.53 -55.47 15.66
C ARG A 196 15.23 -54.75 15.97
N GLN A 197 14.53 -55.11 17.05
CA GLN A 197 13.30 -54.44 17.47
C GLN A 197 13.60 -53.03 17.99
N ASP A 198 14.64 -52.88 18.81
CA ASP A 198 15.08 -51.57 19.32
C ASP A 198 15.54 -50.66 18.17
N GLU A 199 16.30 -51.18 17.20
CA GLU A 199 16.71 -50.45 15.99
C GLU A 199 15.50 -50.03 15.14
N ASN A 200 14.50 -50.91 14.97
CA ASN A 200 13.28 -50.57 14.24
C ASN A 200 12.40 -49.55 14.99
N ALA A 201 12.30 -49.66 16.31
CA ALA A 201 11.58 -48.70 17.14
C ALA A 201 12.21 -47.31 17.04
N ALA A 202 13.54 -47.22 17.14
CA ALA A 202 14.27 -45.97 16.97
C ALA A 202 14.12 -45.38 15.55
N LEU A 203 14.02 -46.22 14.51
CA LEU A 203 13.75 -45.76 13.14
C LEU A 203 12.33 -45.19 13.00
N LEU A 204 11.33 -45.83 13.61
CA LEU A 204 9.95 -45.34 13.62
C LEU A 204 9.84 -44.02 14.37
N GLU A 205 10.47 -43.90 15.53
CA GLU A 205 10.52 -42.66 16.32
C GLU A 205 11.10 -41.50 15.50
N LYS A 206 12.26 -41.71 14.85
CA LYS A 206 12.85 -40.69 13.97
C LYS A 206 11.95 -40.30 12.80
N LYS A 207 11.21 -41.26 12.23
CA LYS A 207 10.25 -40.99 11.16
C LYS A 207 9.06 -40.18 11.67
N GLU A 208 8.57 -40.47 12.87
CA GLU A 208 7.49 -39.72 13.50
C GLU A 208 7.94 -38.30 13.87
N GLU A 209 9.14 -38.12 14.41
CA GLU A 209 9.71 -36.79 14.64
C GLU A 209 9.81 -35.95 13.36
N GLN A 210 10.22 -36.56 12.24
CA GLN A 210 10.25 -35.86 10.95
C GLN A 210 8.84 -35.46 10.51
N ARG A 211 7.84 -36.33 10.71
CA ARG A 211 6.44 -35.98 10.43
C ARG A 211 5.95 -34.84 11.31
N ARG A 212 6.24 -34.86 12.62
CA ARG A 212 5.90 -33.78 13.55
C ARG A 212 6.54 -32.46 13.14
N LYS A 213 7.81 -32.47 12.74
CA LYS A 213 8.50 -31.27 12.25
C LYS A 213 7.88 -30.74 10.96
N ALA A 214 7.48 -31.62 10.04
CA ALA A 214 6.79 -31.24 8.82
C ALA A 214 5.40 -30.65 9.11
N GLU A 215 4.64 -31.27 10.01
CA GLU A 215 3.32 -30.81 10.45
C GLU A 215 3.38 -29.42 11.08
N ILE A 216 4.33 -29.18 11.99
CA ILE A 216 4.54 -27.84 12.59
C ILE A 216 4.89 -26.79 11.53
N LEU A 217 5.71 -27.15 10.54
CA LEU A 217 6.08 -26.23 9.47
C LEU A 217 4.89 -25.90 8.57
N GLU A 218 4.09 -26.90 8.22
CA GLU A 218 2.87 -26.75 7.43
C GLU A 218 1.82 -25.91 8.15
N GLU A 219 1.64 -26.12 9.46
CA GLU A 219 0.73 -25.33 10.29
C GLU A 219 1.15 -23.86 10.36
N LYS A 220 2.46 -23.57 10.49
CA LYS A 220 2.96 -22.19 10.47
C LYS A 220 2.68 -21.48 9.14
N LEU A 221 2.93 -22.16 8.01
CA LEU A 221 2.65 -21.59 6.69
C LEU A 221 1.15 -21.34 6.49
N LYS A 222 0.31 -22.26 6.97
CA LYS A 222 -1.13 -22.12 6.91
C LYS A 222 -1.61 -20.93 7.76
N GLN A 223 -1.06 -20.75 8.96
CA GLN A 223 -1.39 -19.62 9.82
C GLN A 223 -1.01 -18.29 9.16
N GLU A 224 0.19 -18.20 8.58
CA GLU A 224 0.65 -17.00 7.87
C GLU A 224 -0.24 -16.68 6.65
N GLU A 225 -0.66 -17.69 5.89
CA GLU A 225 -1.59 -17.49 4.77
C GLU A 225 -2.97 -17.02 5.24
N GLU A 226 -3.49 -17.60 6.33
CA GLU A 226 -4.75 -17.18 6.94
C GLU A 226 -4.68 -15.73 7.44
N ASP A 227 -3.59 -15.33 8.09
CA ASP A 227 -3.39 -13.97 8.58
C ASP A 227 -3.27 -12.98 7.42
N ARG A 228 -2.55 -13.34 6.35
CA ARG A 228 -2.50 -12.55 5.11
C ARG A 228 -3.90 -12.36 4.51
N LYS A 229 -4.72 -13.41 4.49
CA LYS A 229 -6.10 -13.33 3.98
C LYS A 229 -6.98 -12.45 4.87
N ARG A 230 -6.87 -12.58 6.19
CA ARG A 230 -7.57 -11.71 7.16
C ARG A 230 -7.20 -10.24 6.93
N GLN A 231 -5.93 -9.95 6.72
CA GLN A 231 -5.45 -8.59 6.46
C GLN A 231 -6.02 -8.01 5.16
N ILE A 232 -6.06 -8.81 4.09
CA ILE A 232 -6.68 -8.38 2.83
C ILE A 232 -8.18 -8.10 3.03
N ASP A 233 -8.88 -8.96 3.79
CA ASP A 233 -10.30 -8.79 4.07
C ASP A 233 -10.57 -7.53 4.92
N THR A 234 -9.72 -7.22 5.90
CA THR A 234 -9.84 -5.98 6.70
C THR A 234 -9.55 -4.75 5.86
N ASP A 235 -8.53 -4.79 5.00
CA ASP A 235 -8.20 -3.71 4.07
C ASP A 235 -9.35 -3.45 3.08
N HIS A 236 -9.96 -4.50 2.51
CA HIS A 236 -11.15 -4.38 1.67
C HIS A 236 -12.31 -3.71 2.40
N ARG A 237 -12.57 -4.09 3.66
CA ARG A 237 -13.60 -3.46 4.48
C ARG A 237 -13.28 -1.98 4.73
N ARG A 238 -12.03 -1.66 5.07
CA ARG A 238 -11.58 -0.28 5.33
C ARG A 238 -11.76 0.60 4.09
N VAL A 239 -11.33 0.14 2.92
CA VAL A 239 -11.47 0.88 1.65
C VAL A 239 -12.94 1.03 1.27
N ASN A 240 -13.75 -0.01 1.41
CA ASN A 240 -15.19 0.07 1.15
C ASN A 240 -15.88 1.07 2.08
N LEU A 241 -15.52 1.08 3.37
CA LEU A 241 -16.07 2.02 4.34
C LEU A 241 -15.65 3.46 4.03
N ALA A 242 -14.38 3.69 3.69
CA ALA A 242 -13.89 5.00 3.28
C ALA A 242 -14.58 5.51 2.00
N PHE A 243 -14.87 4.61 1.05
CA PHE A 243 -15.63 4.92 -0.15
C PHE A 243 -17.07 5.35 0.17
N LEU A 244 -17.76 4.62 1.05
CA LEU A 244 -19.12 4.98 1.50
C LEU A 244 -19.14 6.33 2.23
N ASN A 245 -18.21 6.56 3.17
CA ASN A 245 -18.09 7.84 3.87
C ASN A 245 -17.88 9.01 2.89
N ARG A 246 -17.06 8.82 1.85
CA ARG A 246 -16.84 9.83 0.81
C ARG A 246 -18.10 10.09 0.00
N LEU A 247 -18.87 9.05 -0.31
CA LEU A 247 -20.17 9.21 -0.99
C LEU A 247 -21.16 9.96 -0.10
N GLU A 248 -21.29 9.59 1.17
CA GLU A 248 -22.19 10.26 2.11
C GLU A 248 -21.82 11.74 2.31
N ALA A 249 -20.53 12.04 2.45
CA ALA A 249 -20.02 13.41 2.50
C ALA A 249 -20.36 14.21 1.22
N SER A 250 -20.32 13.55 0.06
CA SER A 250 -20.69 14.17 -1.22
C SER A 250 -22.20 14.37 -1.39
N THR A 251 -23.04 13.50 -0.82
CA THR A 251 -24.51 13.61 -0.89
C THR A 251 -25.11 14.49 0.21
N SER A 252 -24.39 14.70 1.32
CA SER A 252 -24.86 15.49 2.46
C SER A 252 -24.79 17.02 2.23
N GLY A 253 -24.24 17.49 1.11
CA GLY A 253 -24.31 18.91 0.74
C GLY A 253 -23.58 19.86 1.68
N ARG A 254 -22.69 19.37 2.55
CA ARG A 254 -21.73 20.22 3.26
C ARG A 254 -20.59 20.54 2.31
N MET A 255 -20.77 21.61 1.54
CA MET A 255 -19.67 22.32 0.88
C MET A 255 -18.56 22.56 1.91
N SER A 256 -17.47 21.82 1.79
CA SER A 256 -16.19 22.21 2.35
C SER A 256 -15.34 22.63 1.15
N GLU A 257 -14.91 23.88 1.17
CA GLU A 257 -14.06 24.50 0.17
C GLU A 257 -12.82 23.65 -0.15
N PRO A 258 -12.28 23.75 -1.39
CA PRO A 258 -11.13 22.97 -1.79
C PRO A 258 -9.87 23.62 -1.21
N MET A 259 -9.46 23.21 0.00
CA MET A 259 -8.07 23.39 0.39
C MET A 259 -7.23 22.30 -0.29
N ALA A 260 -6.36 22.77 -1.17
CA ALA A 260 -5.35 21.99 -1.89
C ALA A 260 -4.61 21.06 -0.93
N ASN A 261 -4.55 19.77 -1.26
CA ASN A 261 -3.58 18.86 -0.65
C ASN A 261 -3.06 17.85 -1.67
N THR A 262 -1.74 17.92 -1.83
CA THR A 262 -0.78 17.05 -2.49
C THR A 262 -0.93 15.58 -2.06
N PRO A 263 -0.63 14.59 -2.92
CA PRO A 263 -0.69 13.18 -2.53
C PRO A 263 0.58 12.81 -1.78
N VAL A 264 0.49 12.57 -0.46
CA VAL A 264 1.56 11.91 0.30
C VAL A 264 0.99 10.65 0.92
N SER A 265 1.65 9.55 0.55
CA SER A 265 1.46 8.19 1.03
C SER A 265 1.48 8.15 2.57
N SER A 266 0.37 7.70 3.15
CA SER A 266 0.28 7.29 4.55
C SER A 266 1.14 6.03 4.75
N ASN A 267 2.14 6.14 5.62
CA ASN A 267 2.78 5.04 6.36
C ASN A 267 3.49 5.66 7.56
N ILE A 268 2.75 5.93 8.63
CA ILE A 268 3.25 6.05 10.00
C ILE A 268 2.17 5.46 10.89
N CYS A 269 2.43 4.26 11.44
CA CYS A 269 1.80 3.80 12.66
C CYS A 269 2.66 4.35 13.81
N GLU A 270 2.05 5.13 14.68
CA GLU A 270 2.59 5.46 15.99
C GLU A 270 2.16 4.33 16.94
N ASP A 271 3.13 3.58 17.47
CA ASP A 271 2.97 2.84 18.71
C ASP A 271 4.07 3.36 19.65
N ASP A 272 3.66 4.21 20.59
CA ASP A 272 4.40 4.52 21.81
C ASP A 272 4.21 3.35 22.78
N GLU A 273 5.27 2.61 23.13
CA GLU A 273 5.36 1.90 24.41
C GLU A 273 6.77 2.09 24.98
N GLU A 274 6.76 2.78 26.10
CA GLU A 274 7.80 3.17 27.04
C GLU A 274 8.41 1.92 27.71
N ILE A 275 9.71 1.67 27.53
CA ILE A 275 10.48 0.76 28.38
C ILE A 275 11.73 1.48 28.85
N GLU A 276 11.70 1.83 30.12
CA GLU A 276 12.80 2.41 30.92
C GLU A 276 14.02 1.48 31.00
N ASP A 277 15.18 2.13 30.94
CA ASP A 277 16.55 1.60 31.11
C ASP A 277 16.80 1.19 32.59
N PRO A 278 17.84 0.38 32.91
CA PRO A 278 19.04 1.06 33.43
C PRO A 278 20.40 0.35 33.20
N ALA A 279 21.36 1.20 32.80
CA ALA A 279 22.67 1.42 33.43
C ALA A 279 23.95 0.69 32.93
N SER A 280 24.87 1.56 32.50
CA SER A 280 26.34 1.60 32.73
C SER A 280 27.33 0.96 31.74
N SER A 281 27.82 1.80 30.80
CA SER A 281 29.22 2.33 30.69
C SER A 281 30.41 1.36 30.43
N PRO A 282 31.60 1.83 30.01
CA PRO A 282 31.97 2.51 28.75
C PRO A 282 33.21 1.84 28.07
N VAL A 283 33.56 2.27 26.84
CA VAL A 283 34.93 2.54 26.31
C VAL A 283 34.93 2.36 24.77
N PRO A 284 35.58 3.27 24.01
CA PRO A 284 35.49 3.34 22.56
C PRO A 284 36.64 2.59 21.88
N ASN A 285 36.48 2.22 20.60
CA ASN A 285 37.29 2.63 19.43
C ASN A 285 36.96 1.71 18.20
N PRO A 286 37.55 1.89 17.00
CA PRO A 286 36.81 2.34 15.80
C PRO A 286 36.93 1.33 14.64
N LEU A 287 35.89 1.12 13.85
CA LEU A 287 36.10 0.62 12.48
C LEU A 287 34.87 0.90 11.63
N GLN A 288 35.12 1.57 10.51
CA GLN A 288 34.17 1.85 9.44
C GLN A 288 33.46 0.57 8.98
N GLY A 289 32.13 0.62 9.02
CA GLY A 289 31.25 -0.29 8.32
C GLY A 289 30.03 0.52 7.90
N TYR A 290 30.02 0.95 6.64
CA TYR A 290 28.89 1.53 5.93
C TYR A 290 27.68 0.59 6.07
N THR A 291 26.77 0.93 6.98
CA THR A 291 25.44 0.32 7.05
C THR A 291 24.56 1.03 6.04
N GLU A 292 24.02 0.28 5.09
CA GLU A 292 23.08 0.78 4.07
C GLU A 292 21.81 1.40 4.68
N GLU A 293 21.57 1.18 5.99
CA GLU A 293 20.50 1.78 6.77
C GLU A 293 20.73 3.26 7.13
N GLU A 294 21.97 3.67 7.44
CA GLU A 294 22.30 5.08 7.77
C GLU A 294 22.08 6.01 6.57
N GLY A 295 22.39 5.53 5.36
CA GLY A 295 22.17 6.28 4.12
C GLY A 295 20.69 6.56 3.84
N CYS A 296 19.80 5.64 4.23
CA CYS A 296 18.35 5.79 4.07
C CYS A 296 17.78 6.86 5.03
N VAL A 297 18.23 6.82 6.29
CA VAL A 297 17.84 7.80 7.32
C VAL A 297 18.35 9.19 6.96
N GLN A 298 19.60 9.30 6.48
CA GLN A 298 20.19 10.56 6.02
C GLN A 298 19.42 11.15 4.83
N MET A 299 19.08 10.32 3.84
CA MET A 299 18.33 10.76 2.65
C MET A 299 16.95 11.30 3.03
N TRP A 300 16.28 10.67 4.00
CA TRP A 300 14.99 11.14 4.50
C TRP A 300 15.11 12.46 5.25
N ALA A 301 16.15 12.64 6.08
CA ALA A 301 16.40 13.88 6.81
C ALA A 301 16.67 15.06 5.84
N VAL A 302 17.48 14.85 4.80
CA VAL A 302 17.75 15.85 3.75
C VAL A 302 16.45 16.24 3.04
N MET A 303 15.62 15.24 2.70
CA MET A 303 14.36 15.49 2.00
C MET A 303 13.37 16.27 2.88
N LYS A 304 13.31 16.01 4.20
CA LYS A 304 12.50 16.80 5.12
C LYS A 304 13.00 18.23 5.29
N LEU A 305 14.31 18.44 5.43
CA LEU A 305 14.87 19.80 5.49
C LEU A 305 14.60 20.58 4.21
N GLN A 306 14.70 19.95 3.04
CA GLN A 306 14.42 20.60 1.76
C GLN A 306 12.96 21.05 1.62
N CYS A 307 12.01 20.36 2.27
CA CYS A 307 10.60 20.77 2.33
C CYS A 307 10.38 21.97 3.26
N ASN A 308 11.08 22.01 4.40
CA ASN A 308 10.93 23.09 5.39
C ASN A 308 11.75 24.34 5.02
N PHE A 309 12.83 24.16 4.27
CA PHE A 309 13.77 25.20 3.87
C PHE A 309 14.00 25.20 2.35
N PRO A 310 12.99 25.57 1.52
CA PRO A 310 13.08 25.47 0.06
C PRO A 310 14.14 26.38 -0.58
N TYR A 311 14.62 27.37 0.16
CA TYR A 311 15.60 28.35 -0.29
C TYR A 311 17.05 27.92 -0.04
N TYR A 312 17.27 26.82 0.67
CA TYR A 312 18.60 26.29 0.93
C TYR A 312 18.97 25.23 -0.12
N GLU A 313 20.21 25.29 -0.60
CA GLU A 313 20.72 24.30 -1.56
C GLU A 313 20.88 22.93 -0.89
N ARG A 314 20.55 21.87 -1.62
CA ARG A 314 20.59 20.49 -1.12
C ARG A 314 21.95 20.14 -0.53
N ASP A 315 23.03 20.53 -1.19
CA ASP A 315 24.39 20.20 -0.77
C ASP A 315 24.73 20.85 0.58
N MET A 316 24.24 22.06 0.84
CA MET A 316 24.37 22.70 2.17
C MET A 316 23.60 21.96 3.25
N LEU A 317 22.38 21.49 2.95
CA LEU A 317 21.57 20.72 3.90
C LEU A 317 22.21 19.35 4.22
N GLU A 318 22.82 18.71 3.24
CA GLU A 318 23.59 17.47 3.43
C GLU A 318 24.82 17.69 4.30
N ASP A 319 25.53 18.81 4.13
CA ASP A 319 26.72 19.13 4.91
C ASP A 319 26.39 19.53 6.35
N ILE A 320 25.27 20.21 6.58
CA ILE A 320 24.76 20.49 7.93
C ILE A 320 24.35 19.19 8.60
N LEU A 321 23.63 18.30 7.91
CA LEU A 321 23.29 17.00 8.47
C LEU A 321 24.52 16.11 8.71
N ARG A 322 25.57 16.21 7.90
CA ARG A 322 26.87 15.57 8.17
C ARG A 322 27.51 16.12 9.44
N GLN A 323 27.42 17.42 9.69
CA GLN A 323 27.92 18.05 10.92
C GLN A 323 27.10 17.66 12.16
N CYS A 324 25.80 17.38 11.99
CA CYS A 324 24.89 16.93 13.05
C CYS A 324 24.83 15.41 13.20
N ASN A 325 25.81 14.64 12.68
CA ASN A 325 25.83 13.16 12.73
C ASN A 325 24.54 12.49 12.20
N GLY A 326 23.85 13.13 11.26
CA GLY A 326 22.59 12.66 10.71
C GLY A 326 21.34 12.96 11.54
N ASP A 327 21.45 13.73 12.62
CA ASP A 327 20.31 14.16 13.42
C ASP A 327 19.55 15.31 12.73
N TYR A 328 18.32 15.01 12.32
CA TYR A 328 17.40 15.97 11.70
C TYR A 328 17.03 17.12 12.64
N GLN A 329 16.79 16.84 13.93
CA GLN A 329 16.26 17.83 14.86
C GLN A 329 17.31 18.91 15.15
N GLN A 330 18.55 18.49 15.35
CA GLN A 330 19.67 19.39 15.56
C GLN A 330 19.96 20.26 14.33
N ALA A 331 19.90 19.68 13.12
CA ALA A 331 20.05 20.43 11.88
C ALA A 331 18.91 21.42 11.64
N TYR A 332 17.67 21.06 12.00
CA TYR A 332 16.51 21.93 11.90
C TYR A 332 16.63 23.16 12.80
N GLU A 333 17.10 22.98 14.05
CA GLU A 333 17.31 24.09 14.98
C GLU A 333 18.39 25.07 14.50
N LEU A 334 19.46 24.58 13.87
CA LEU A 334 20.51 25.41 13.30
C LEU A 334 20.05 26.27 12.12
N LEU A 335 19.05 25.80 11.37
CA LEU A 335 18.50 26.47 10.20
C LEU A 335 17.32 27.41 10.52
N ASN A 336 16.75 27.30 11.73
CA ASN A 336 15.56 28.02 12.17
C ASN A 336 15.89 29.30 12.99
N VAL A 337 16.97 30.00 12.62
CA VAL A 337 17.46 31.23 13.29
C VAL A 337 16.85 32.50 12.70
#